data_AF-A0A7G1P8H4-F1
#
_entry.id   AF-A0A7G1P8H4-F1
#
_cell.length_a   1.000
_cell.length_b   1.000
_cell.length_c   1.000
_cell.angle_alpha   90.00
_cell.angle_beta   90.00
_cell.angle_gamma   90.00
#
_symmetry.space_group_name_H-M   'P 1'
#
loop_
_entity.id
_entity.type
_entity.pdbx_description
1 polymer ?
#
loop_
_entity_poly.entity_id
_entity_poly.type
_entity_poly.pdbx_seq_one_letter_code
_entity_poly.pdbx_strand_id
1 'polypeptide(L)'
;MQLPEDQFRAGHIPADLYRQIPPGSDLRKVVIVQEAPRSYKGPIVLALLIIAGTVAVLFVIAFVVQVIAGAAVAILSATGGLGYTINRATRKRKLSRAVTRRRSRSPRKPPVRSRPVRPRSHYRK
;
A
#
# COMPACT_ATOMS: atom_id res chain seq x y z
N MET A 1 0.41 2.34 45.47
CA MET A 1 1.30 1.50 46.30
C MET A 1 2.73 1.96 46.01
N GLN A 2 3.37 2.63 46.96
CA GLN A 2 4.76 3.08 46.83
C GLN A 2 5.67 1.86 46.74
N LEU A 3 6.57 1.87 45.75
CA LEU A 3 7.42 0.71 45.50
C LEU A 3 8.39 0.52 46.68
N PRO A 4 8.73 -0.73 47.03
CA PRO A 4 9.74 -1.04 48.06
C PRO A 4 11.04 -0.27 47.86
N GLU A 5 11.39 0.01 46.60
CA GLU A 5 12.62 0.69 46.20
C GLU A 5 12.68 2.15 46.68
N ASP A 6 11.52 2.81 46.79
CA ASP A 6 11.43 4.17 47.33
C ASP A 6 11.65 4.19 48.84
N GLN A 7 11.24 3.13 49.55
CA GLN A 7 11.45 2.98 50.99
C GLN A 7 12.93 2.70 51.32
N PHE A 8 13.60 1.89 50.48
CA PHE A 8 15.04 1.67 50.58
C PHE A 8 15.84 2.95 50.27
N ARG A 9 15.45 3.73 49.25
CA ARG A 9 16.05 5.04 48.95
C ARG A 9 15.83 6.07 50.06
N ALA A 10 14.73 5.97 50.79
CA ALA A 10 14.45 6.78 51.97
C ALA A 10 15.24 6.36 53.23
N GLY A 11 16.17 5.39 53.11
CA GLY A 11 16.96 4.90 54.25
C GLY A 11 16.16 4.08 55.25
N HIS A 12 14.96 3.64 54.87
CA HIS A 12 14.13 2.81 55.74
C HIS A 12 14.59 1.35 55.62
N ILE A 13 15.14 0.83 56.71
CA ILE A 13 15.55 -0.58 56.80
C ILE A 13 14.27 -1.40 57.06
N PRO A 14 13.93 -2.40 56.22
CA PRO A 14 12.74 -3.21 56.42
C PRO A 14 12.78 -3.90 57.79
N ALA A 15 11.63 -3.96 58.47
CA ALA A 15 11.48 -4.61 59.78
C ALA A 15 11.96 -6.07 59.79
N ASP A 16 11.85 -6.75 58.65
CA ASP A 16 12.27 -8.15 58.49
C ASP A 16 13.80 -8.29 58.46
N LEU A 17 14.53 -7.24 58.04
CA LEU A 17 15.98 -7.23 58.03
C LEU A 17 16.54 -7.10 59.45
N TYR A 18 15.87 -6.37 60.35
CA TYR A 18 16.24 -6.27 61.76
C TYR A 18 16.24 -7.63 62.47
N ARG A 19 15.39 -8.57 62.04
CA ARG A 19 15.35 -9.94 62.61
C ARG A 19 16.50 -10.83 62.15
N GLN A 20 17.19 -10.45 61.07
CA GLN A 20 18.32 -11.19 60.52
C GLN A 20 19.67 -10.62 60.99
N ILE A 21 19.68 -9.48 61.67
CA ILE A 21 20.90 -8.87 62.23
C ILE A 21 21.24 -9.56 63.56
N PRO A 22 22.45 -10.11 63.72
CA PRO A 22 22.87 -10.73 64.98
C PRO A 22 22.82 -9.73 66.15
N PRO A 23 22.35 -10.14 67.34
CA PRO A 23 22.33 -9.27 68.52
C PRO A 23 23.77 -8.82 68.86
N GLY A 24 23.94 -7.52 69.12
CA GLY A 24 25.26 -6.91 69.37
C GLY A 24 25.95 -6.30 68.14
N SER A 25 25.35 -6.39 66.96
CA SER A 25 25.85 -5.73 65.74
C SER A 25 25.53 -4.23 65.73
N ASP A 26 26.53 -3.38 65.48
CA ASP A 26 26.34 -1.94 65.34
C ASP A 26 25.64 -1.62 64.02
N LEU A 27 24.39 -1.15 64.09
CA LEU A 27 23.55 -0.78 62.95
C LEU A 27 24.19 0.30 62.06
N ARG A 28 25.12 1.10 62.59
CA ARG A 28 25.86 2.12 61.81
C ARG A 28 26.96 1.52 60.93
N LYS A 29 27.28 0.24 61.12
CA LYS A 29 28.33 -0.50 60.37
C LYS A 29 27.78 -1.67 59.54
N VAL A 30 26.46 -1.86 59.48
CA VAL A 30 25.85 -2.92 58.67
C VAL A 30 25.78 -2.48 57.20
N VAL A 31 26.45 -3.23 56.32
CA VAL A 31 26.36 -3.03 54.88
C VAL A 31 25.30 -3.98 54.32
N ILE A 32 24.19 -3.42 53.85
CA ILE A 32 23.11 -4.18 53.20
C ILE A 32 23.47 -4.30 51.71
N VAL A 33 23.91 -5.49 51.30
CA VAL A 33 24.15 -5.78 49.88
C VAL A 33 22.82 -6.21 49.26
N GLN A 34 22.27 -5.38 48.37
CA GLN A 34 21.13 -5.78 47.56
C GLN A 34 21.60 -6.84 46.55
N GLU A 35 21.09 -8.06 46.69
CA GLU A 35 21.33 -9.12 45.71
C GLU A 35 20.68 -8.72 44.38
N ALA A 36 21.43 -8.81 43.27
CA ALA A 36 20.87 -8.53 41.96
C ALA A 36 19.68 -9.45 41.66
N PRO A 37 18.65 -8.99 40.92
CA PRO A 37 17.50 -9.80 40.59
C PRO A 37 17.91 -11.15 40.00
N ARG A 38 17.53 -12.25 40.65
CA ARG A 38 17.93 -13.61 40.24
C ARG A 38 17.39 -14.03 38.86
N SER A 39 16.42 -13.31 38.30
CA SER A 39 15.84 -13.66 37.00
C SER A 39 15.26 -12.45 36.26
N TYR A 40 15.82 -12.18 35.08
CA TYR A 40 15.29 -11.21 34.12
C TYR A 40 14.32 -11.82 33.10
N LYS A 41 14.01 -13.12 33.22
CA LYS A 41 13.18 -13.83 32.24
C LYS A 41 11.78 -13.20 32.10
N GLY A 42 11.16 -12.80 33.21
CA GLY A 42 9.83 -12.17 33.20
C GLY A 42 9.79 -10.87 32.37
N PRO A 43 10.60 -9.86 32.72
CA PRO A 43 10.67 -8.61 31.97
C PRO A 43 11.06 -8.79 30.49
N ILE A 44 12.00 -9.69 30.20
CA ILE A 44 12.44 -9.97 28.82
C ILE A 44 11.31 -10.59 28.00
N VAL A 45 10.63 -11.61 28.52
CA VAL A 45 9.50 -12.26 27.84
C VAL A 45 8.37 -11.26 27.62
N LEU A 46 8.07 -10.42 28.61
CA LEU A 46 7.05 -9.38 28.49
C LEU A 46 7.37 -8.41 27.35
N ALA A 47 8.61 -7.92 27.27
CA ALA A 47 9.04 -7.02 26.21
C ALA A 47 8.91 -7.68 24.82
N LEU A 48 9.34 -8.94 24.69
CA LEU A 48 9.21 -9.70 23.44
C LEU A 48 7.75 -9.87 23.02
N LEU A 49 6.86 -10.17 23.97
CA LEU A 49 5.43 -10.34 23.72
C LEU A 49 4.78 -9.04 23.23
N ILE A 50 5.14 -7.91 23.83
CA ILE A 50 4.66 -6.59 23.42
C ILE A 50 5.14 -6.28 22.00
N ILE A 51 6.43 -6.47 21.72
CA ILE A 51 7.00 -6.18 20.39
C ILE A 51 6.36 -7.08 19.33
N ALA A 52 6.30 -8.39 19.57
CA ALA A 52 5.70 -9.33 18.64
C ALA A 52 4.22 -9.04 18.40
N GLY A 53 3.46 -8.74 19.45
CA GLY A 53 2.05 -8.36 19.35
C GLY A 53 1.85 -7.07 18.56
N THR A 54 2.69 -6.05 18.81
CA THR A 54 2.63 -4.77 18.08
C THR A 54 2.91 -4.98 16.60
N VAL A 55 3.95 -5.74 16.26
CA VAL A 55 4.30 -6.07 14.88
C VAL A 55 3.17 -6.84 14.20
N ALA A 56 2.58 -7.84 14.87
CA ALA A 56 1.46 -8.60 14.34
C ALA A 56 0.25 -7.71 14.02
N VAL A 57 -0.09 -6.77 14.91
CA VAL A 57 -1.17 -5.81 14.68
C VAL A 57 -0.90 -4.94 13.45
N LEU A 58 0.33 -4.44 13.30
CA LEU A 58 0.73 -3.66 12.12
C LEU A 58 0.61 -4.48 10.82
N PHE A 59 0.99 -5.77 10.85
CA PHE A 59 0.81 -6.66 9.72
C PHE A 59 -0.65 -6.86 9.36
N VAL A 60 -1.53 -7.05 10.34
CA VAL A 60 -2.98 -7.17 10.10
C VAL A 60 -3.52 -5.90 9.45
N ILE A 61 -3.14 -4.73 9.95
CA ILE A 61 -3.56 -3.44 9.36
C ILE A 61 -3.07 -3.33 7.91
N ALA A 62 -1.78 -3.60 7.66
CA ALA A 62 -1.20 -3.55 6.32
C ALA A 62 -1.90 -4.53 5.36
N PHE A 63 -2.21 -5.73 5.83
CA PHE A 63 -2.94 -6.73 5.05
C PHE A 63 -4.35 -6.25 4.69
N VAL A 64 -5.10 -5.71 5.65
CA VAL A 64 -6.44 -5.16 5.38
C VAL A 64 -6.37 -4.04 4.34
N VAL A 65 -5.40 -3.13 4.46
CA VAL A 65 -5.19 -2.05 3.48
C VAL A 65 -4.87 -2.62 2.09
N GLN A 66 -4.01 -3.64 2.00
CA GLN A 66 -3.69 -4.30 0.73
C GLN A 66 -4.92 -4.96 0.11
N VAL A 67 -5.77 -5.62 0.91
CA VAL A 67 -7.02 -6.23 0.42
C VAL A 67 -7.96 -5.17 -0.14
N ILE A 68 -8.13 -4.04 0.57
CA ILE A 68 -8.98 -2.93 0.10
C ILE A 68 -8.41 -2.32 -1.18
N ALA A 69 -7.12 -2.03 -1.21
CA ALA A 69 -6.45 -1.47 -2.37
C ALA A 69 -6.53 -2.43 -3.58
N GLY A 70 -6.28 -3.71 -3.36
CA GLY A 70 -6.39 -4.75 -4.38
C GLY A 70 -7.82 -4.89 -4.91
N ALA A 71 -8.82 -4.86 -4.03
CA ALA A 71 -10.23 -4.89 -4.43
C ALA A 71 -10.61 -3.65 -5.26
N ALA A 72 -10.18 -2.45 -4.84
CA ALA A 72 -10.42 -1.22 -5.58
C ALA A 72 -9.78 -1.26 -6.98
N VAL A 73 -8.52 -1.72 -7.08
CA VAL A 73 -7.81 -1.89 -8.35
C VAL A 73 -8.49 -2.95 -9.22
N ALA A 74 -8.94 -4.06 -8.63
CA ALA A 74 -9.65 -5.11 -9.36
C ALA A 74 -10.98 -4.59 -9.96
N ILE A 75 -11.77 -3.84 -9.18
CA ILE A 75 -13.01 -3.22 -9.64
C ILE A 75 -12.72 -2.17 -10.72
N LEU A 76 -11.74 -1.28 -10.53
CA LEU A 76 -11.37 -0.28 -11.53
C LEU A 76 -10.82 -0.92 -12.81
N SER A 77 -10.07 -2.02 -12.70
CA SER A 77 -9.54 -2.75 -13.85
C SER A 77 -10.67 -3.45 -14.61
N ALA A 78 -11.60 -4.09 -13.90
CA ALA A 78 -12.78 -4.70 -14.51
C ALA A 78 -13.65 -3.65 -15.22
N THR A 79 -13.92 -2.52 -14.56
CA THR A 79 -14.84 -1.49 -15.06
C THR A 79 -14.19 -0.56 -16.08
N GLY A 80 -12.94 -0.16 -15.85
CA GLY A 80 -12.13 0.67 -16.76
C GLY A 80 -11.61 -0.09 -17.98
N GLY A 81 -11.30 -1.38 -17.84
CA GLY A 81 -11.01 -2.30 -18.95
C GLY A 81 -12.24 -2.51 -19.85
N LEU A 82 -13.44 -2.61 -19.27
CA LEU A 82 -14.70 -2.59 -20.01
C LEU A 82 -14.95 -1.24 -20.70
N GLY A 83 -14.73 -0.11 -20.02
CA GLY A 83 -14.89 1.23 -20.61
C GLY A 83 -13.96 1.49 -21.81
N TYR A 84 -12.68 1.11 -21.71
CA TYR A 84 -11.72 1.26 -22.80
C TYR A 84 -12.00 0.31 -23.98
N THR A 85 -12.42 -0.93 -23.72
CA THR A 85 -12.80 -1.88 -24.78
C THR A 85 -14.11 -1.47 -25.47
N ILE A 86 -15.11 -1.00 -24.73
CA ILE A 86 -16.39 -0.52 -25.28
C ILE A 86 -16.19 0.73 -26.15
N ASN A 87 -15.40 1.72 -25.70
CA ASN A 87 -15.11 2.94 -26.47
C ASN A 87 -14.27 2.64 -27.73
N ARG A 88 -13.29 1.72 -27.64
CA ARG A 88 -12.52 1.27 -28.81
C ARG A 88 -13.38 0.49 -29.80
N ALA A 89 -14.31 -0.35 -29.32
CA ALA A 89 -15.24 -1.09 -30.15
C ALA A 89 -16.23 -0.17 -30.87
N THR A 90 -16.79 0.85 -30.19
CA THR A 90 -17.65 1.84 -30.84
C THR A 90 -16.89 2.70 -31.86
N ARG A 91 -15.65 3.11 -31.56
CA ARG A 91 -14.79 3.82 -32.54
C ARG A 91 -14.50 2.97 -33.77
N LYS A 92 -14.13 1.69 -33.62
CA LYS A 92 -13.92 0.77 -34.75
C LYS A 92 -15.19 0.57 -35.59
N ARG A 93 -16.37 0.46 -34.96
CA ARG A 93 -17.65 0.31 -35.66
C ARG A 93 -18.04 1.58 -36.44
N LYS A 94 -17.80 2.78 -35.87
CA LYS A 94 -18.02 4.05 -36.57
C LYS A 94 -17.07 4.24 -37.75
N LEU A 95 -15.79 3.89 -37.58
CA LEU A 95 -14.81 3.94 -38.68
C LEU A 95 -15.18 2.97 -39.82
N SER A 96 -15.58 1.75 -39.47
CA SER A 96 -16.00 0.74 -40.46
C SER A 96 -17.24 1.20 -41.24
N ARG A 97 -18.26 1.75 -40.54
CA ARG A 97 -19.43 2.33 -41.20
C ARG A 97 -19.09 3.53 -42.08
N ALA A 98 -18.15 4.38 -41.66
CA ALA A 98 -17.71 5.53 -42.46
C ALA A 98 -16.96 5.10 -43.74
N VAL A 99 -16.14 4.05 -43.66
CA VAL A 99 -15.42 3.48 -44.81
C VAL A 99 -16.39 2.81 -45.79
N THR A 100 -17.36 2.02 -45.30
CA THR A 100 -18.40 1.41 -46.14
C THR A 100 -19.26 2.48 -46.83
N ARG A 101 -19.63 3.56 -46.11
CA ARG A 101 -20.40 4.68 -46.67
C ARG A 101 -19.61 5.53 -47.67
N ARG A 102 -18.27 5.54 -47.57
CA ARG A 102 -17.39 6.15 -48.57
C ARG A 102 -17.28 5.29 -49.83
N ARG A 103 -17.26 3.96 -49.70
CA ARG A 103 -17.25 3.03 -50.84
C ARG A 103 -18.57 2.99 -51.62
N SER A 104 -19.71 3.28 -50.98
CA SER A 104 -21.01 3.35 -51.66
C SER A 104 -21.27 4.69 -52.37
N ARG A 105 -20.43 5.71 -52.15
CA ARG A 105 -20.40 6.91 -52.99
C ARG A 105 -19.47 6.64 -54.16
N SER A 106 -20.03 6.06 -55.22
CA SER A 106 -19.43 5.98 -56.55
C SER A 106 -18.73 7.29 -56.94
N PRO A 107 -17.53 7.26 -57.55
CA PRO A 107 -16.90 8.47 -58.06
C PRO A 107 -17.82 9.06 -59.13
N ARG A 108 -18.32 10.27 -58.91
CA ARG A 108 -18.96 11.04 -60.00
C ARG A 108 -17.91 11.22 -61.10
N LYS A 109 -18.12 10.55 -62.24
CA LYS A 109 -17.35 10.79 -63.46
C LYS A 109 -17.37 12.30 -63.76
N PRO A 110 -16.22 12.95 -64.03
CA PRO A 110 -16.23 14.33 -64.50
C PRO A 110 -16.87 14.38 -65.91
N PRO A 111 -17.57 15.47 -66.27
CA PRO A 111 -18.21 15.58 -67.56
C PRO A 111 -17.16 15.55 -68.68
N VAL A 112 -17.43 14.72 -69.69
CA VAL A 112 -16.63 14.58 -70.90
C VAL A 112 -16.71 15.90 -71.67
N ARG A 113 -15.60 16.66 -71.65
CA ARG A 113 -15.44 17.89 -72.42
C ARG A 113 -15.32 17.49 -73.90
N SER A 114 -16.35 17.77 -74.68
CA SER A 114 -16.35 17.59 -76.14
C SER A 114 -15.21 18.41 -76.76
N ARG A 115 -14.25 17.72 -77.40
CA ARG A 115 -13.19 18.34 -78.21
C ARG A 115 -13.81 18.89 -79.50
N PRO A 116 -13.47 20.10 -79.95
CA PRO A 116 -13.89 20.56 -81.27
C PRO A 116 -13.14 19.78 -82.36
N VAL A 117 -13.89 19.33 -83.36
CA VAL A 117 -13.39 18.64 -84.55
C VAL A 117 -12.64 19.63 -85.44
N ARG A 118 -11.35 19.38 -85.67
CA ARG A 118 -10.49 20.17 -86.55
C ARG A 118 -10.69 19.68 -88.00
N PRO A 119 -11.07 20.51 -88.97
CA PRO A 119 -11.23 20.07 -90.35
C PRO A 119 -9.87 19.76 -90.98
N ARG A 120 -9.81 18.63 -91.71
CA ARG A 120 -8.65 18.17 -92.47
C ARG A 120 -8.41 19.11 -93.65
N SER A 121 -7.18 19.63 -93.77
CA SER A 121 -6.74 20.36 -94.95
C SER A 121 -6.59 19.40 -96.13
N HIS A 122 -7.30 19.66 -97.21
CA HIS A 122 -7.10 19.01 -98.48
C HIS A 122 -5.74 19.41 -99.09
N TYR A 123 -5.01 18.39 -99.52
CA TYR A 123 -3.78 18.44 -100.29
C TYR A 123 -4.09 18.87 -101.74
N ARG A 124 -3.36 19.83 -102.30
CA ARG A 124 -3.25 20.00 -103.76
C ARG A 124 -1.79 20.27 -104.13
N LYS A 125 -1.29 19.39 -105.00
CA LYS A 125 0.02 19.45 -105.67
C LYS A 125 0.07 20.60 -106.66
#